data_AF-A4JTY6-F1
#
_entry.id   AF-A4JTY6-F1
#
_cell.length_a   1.000
_cell.length_b   1.000
_cell.length_c   1.000
_cell.angle_alpha   90.00
_cell.angle_beta   90.00
_cell.angle_gamma   90.00
#
_symmetry.space_group_name_H-M   'P 1'
#
loop_
_entity.id
_entity.type
_entity.pdbx_description
1 polymer ?
#
loop_
_entity_poly.entity_id
_entity_poly.type
_entity_poly.pdbx_seq_one_letter_code
_entity_poly.pdbx_strand_id
1 'polypeptide(L)'
;MYVTQPFKSGRIGIKFIQNNGKLRPQVRIFTRLRNGKWISDYVTHKGLVRRVKKSREFEANHQYLRTLCEHITTLIQIRQDMIDRLKHADLSFTNTLKARSRYVGDTSAVIGAMHEKTMTRFEGDMDMDDE
;
A
#
# COMPACT_ATOMS: atom_id res chain seq x y z
N MET A 1 -18.80 20.53 13.13
CA MET A 1 -17.87 19.61 13.84
C MET A 1 -18.53 19.26 15.17
N TYR A 2 -19.16 18.09 15.29
CA TYR A 2 -19.79 17.68 16.56
C TYR A 2 -18.70 17.30 17.56
N VAL A 3 -18.23 18.31 18.31
CA VAL A 3 -17.33 18.12 19.45
C VAL A 3 -18.20 18.12 20.69
N THR A 4 -18.63 16.94 21.14
CA THR A 4 -19.18 16.76 22.47
C THR A 4 -18.03 16.93 23.48
N GLN A 5 -17.88 18.16 23.98
CA GLN A 5 -17.01 18.55 25.09
C GLN A 5 -17.21 17.68 26.35
N PRO A 6 -16.31 17.74 27.34
CA PRO A 6 -14.93 17.29 27.34
C PRO A 6 -14.85 16.04 28.23
N PHE A 7 -14.58 14.86 27.68
CA PHE A 7 -14.48 13.74 28.59
C PHE A 7 -13.22 13.84 29.46
N LYS A 8 -13.40 13.67 30.77
CA LYS A 8 -12.35 13.29 31.72
C LYS A 8 -11.72 11.92 31.36
N SER A 9 -12.24 11.24 30.34
CA SER A 9 -11.74 9.99 29.80
C SER A 9 -10.51 10.19 28.91
N GLY A 10 -9.75 9.11 28.74
CA GLY A 10 -8.58 9.10 27.87
C GLY A 10 -8.94 9.47 26.43
N ARG A 11 -7.92 9.75 25.61
CA ARG A 11 -8.08 10.02 24.17
C ARG A 11 -7.23 9.05 23.37
N ILE A 12 -7.68 8.72 22.16
CA ILE A 12 -6.91 7.89 21.23
C ILE A 12 -6.66 8.71 19.97
N GLY A 13 -5.39 8.96 19.67
CA GLY A 13 -4.94 9.55 18.41
C GLY A 13 -4.37 8.47 17.52
N ILE A 14 -4.72 8.50 16.23
CA ILE A 14 -4.16 7.61 15.22
C ILE A 14 -3.58 8.47 14.12
N LYS A 15 -2.29 8.31 13.87
CA LYS A 15 -1.59 8.98 12.77
C LYS A 15 -0.95 7.93 11.89
N PHE A 16 -1.00 8.13 10.58
CA PHE A 16 -0.22 7.32 9.66
C PHE A 16 1.11 8.02 9.41
N ILE A 17 2.22 7.34 9.72
CA ILE A 17 3.57 7.87 9.55
C ILE A 17 4.31 7.03 8.51
N GLN A 18 5.10 7.69 7.68
CA GLN A 18 5.97 6.99 6.75
C GLN A 18 7.19 6.48 7.51
N ASN A 19 7.42 5.17 7.45
CA ASN A 19 8.56 4.51 8.10
C ASN A 19 9.12 3.46 7.13
N ASN A 20 10.39 3.62 6.73
CA ASN A 20 11.08 2.77 5.75
C ASN A 20 10.26 2.56 4.46
N GLY A 21 9.74 3.65 3.88
CA GLY A 21 8.93 3.60 2.66
C GLY A 21 7.55 2.95 2.81
N LYS A 22 7.15 2.55 4.03
CA LYS A 22 5.82 1.99 4.33
C LYS A 22 5.04 2.95 5.22
N LEU A 23 3.78 3.19 4.87
CA LEU A 23 2.88 3.99 5.70
C LEU A 23 2.38 3.12 6.86
N ARG A 24 2.82 3.40 8.08
CA ARG A 24 2.47 2.61 9.27
C ARG A 24 1.52 3.37 10.19
N PRO A 25 0.50 2.71 10.75
CA PRO A 25 -0.35 3.29 11.77
C PRO A 25 0.44 3.45 13.08
N GLN A 26 0.50 4.67 13.58
CA GLN A 26 1.01 5.02 14.90
C GLN A 26 -0.17 5.42 15.77
N VAL A 27 -0.43 4.61 16.81
CA VAL A 27 -1.47 4.90 17.78
C VAL A 27 -0.81 5.56 18.99
N ARG A 28 -1.42 6.65 19.46
CA ARG A 28 -1.07 7.33 20.69
C ARG A 28 -2.29 7.37 21.60
N ILE A 29 -2.14 6.89 22.83
CA ILE A 29 -3.19 6.99 23.85
C ILE A 29 -2.80 8.11 24.80
N PHE A 30 -3.73 9.01 25.06
CA PHE A 30 -3.57 10.11 25.98
C PHE A 30 -4.37 9.80 27.24
N THR A 31 -3.69 9.90 28.36
CA THR A 31 -4.23 9.63 29.68
C THR A 31 -4.16 10.88 30.52
N ARG A 32 -5.24 11.19 31.25
CA ARG A 32 -5.25 12.31 32.18
C ARG A 32 -4.87 11.83 33.58
N LEU A 33 -3.80 12.41 34.14
CA LEU A 33 -3.38 12.17 35.52
C LEU A 33 -4.33 12.85 36.51
N ARG A 34 -4.30 12.41 37.78
CA ARG A 34 -5.11 12.98 38.87
C ARG A 34 -4.84 14.48 39.10
N ASN A 35 -3.62 14.94 38.80
CA ASN A 35 -3.23 16.36 38.85
C ASN A 35 -3.69 17.17 37.62
N GLY A 36 -4.49 16.58 36.72
CA GLY A 36 -5.03 17.23 35.55
C GLY A 36 -4.10 17.27 34.32
N LYS A 37 -2.83 16.90 34.46
CA LYS A 37 -1.86 16.83 33.34
C LYS A 37 -2.18 15.66 32.40
N TRP A 38 -1.86 15.84 31.13
CA TRP A 38 -1.98 14.77 30.13
C TRP A 38 -0.62 14.10 29.93
N ILE A 39 -0.62 12.77 29.94
CA ILE A 39 0.50 11.94 29.48
C ILE A 39 0.08 11.21 28.21
N SER A 40 1.05 10.77 27.42
CA SER A 40 0.75 10.02 26.20
C SER A 40 1.72 8.88 25.98
N ASP A 41 1.17 7.71 25.64
CA ASP A 41 1.94 6.52 25.33
C ASP A 41 1.70 6.10 23.88
N TYR A 42 2.75 5.60 23.23
CA TYR A 42 2.62 4.92 21.96
C TYR A 42 2.21 3.47 22.16
N VAL A 43 1.32 3.00 21.30
CA VAL A 43 0.85 1.62 21.30
C VAL A 43 0.75 1.11 19.88
N THR A 44 0.82 -0.22 19.75
CA THR A 44 0.57 -0.89 18.48
C THR A 44 -0.93 -0.90 18.20
N HIS A 45 -1.33 -0.76 16.94
CA HIS A 45 -2.75 -0.86 16.52
C HIS A 45 -3.35 -2.23 16.84
N LYS A 46 -2.54 -3.30 16.89
CA LYS A 46 -2.95 -4.65 17.33
C LYS A 46 -3.21 -4.71 18.85
N GLY A 47 -2.53 -3.87 19.63
CA GLY A 47 -2.69 -3.78 21.09
C GLY A 47 -3.81 -2.85 21.54
N LEU A 48 -4.48 -2.16 20.59
CA LEU A 48 -5.46 -1.10 20.87
C LEU A 48 -6.62 -1.59 21.76
N VAL A 49 -7.26 -2.69 21.35
CA VAL A 49 -8.39 -3.32 22.06
C VAL A 49 -7.99 -3.72 23.49
N ARG A 50 -6.81 -4.34 23.63
CA ARG A 50 -6.28 -4.77 24.94
C ARG A 50 -5.99 -3.59 25.86
N ARG A 51 -5.49 -2.48 25.32
CA ARG A 51 -5.15 -1.29 26.10
C ARG A 51 -6.41 -0.55 26.57
N VAL A 52 -7.45 -0.49 25.74
CA VAL A 52 -8.77 0.02 26.12
C VAL A 52 -9.42 -0.83 27.22
N LYS A 53 -9.27 -2.16 27.18
CA LYS A 53 -9.78 -3.06 28.24
C LYS A 53 -9.11 -2.88 29.60
N LYS A 54 -7.84 -2.49 29.62
CA LYS A 54 -7.06 -2.35 30.85
C LYS A 54 -7.12 -0.95 31.48
N SER A 55 -7.51 0.08 30.73
CA SER A 55 -7.50 1.45 31.23
C SER A 55 -8.86 1.82 31.85
N ARG A 56 -8.83 2.22 33.12
CA ARG A 56 -10.00 2.74 33.86
C ARG A 56 -10.54 4.04 33.26
N GLU A 57 -9.78 4.69 32.40
CA GLU A 57 -10.16 5.98 31.81
C GLU A 57 -11.30 5.85 30.79
N PHE A 58 -11.57 4.63 30.29
CA PHE A 58 -12.58 4.39 29.26
C PHE A 58 -13.78 3.60 29.76
N GLU A 59 -13.90 3.40 31.08
CA GLU A 59 -14.86 2.49 31.71
C GLU A 59 -16.32 2.81 31.33
N ALA A 60 -16.71 4.09 31.34
CA ALA A 60 -18.07 4.52 31.04
C ALA A 60 -18.56 4.16 29.62
N ASN A 61 -17.65 4.11 28.64
CA ASN A 61 -17.96 3.81 27.24
C ASN A 61 -17.18 2.59 26.72
N HIS A 62 -16.77 1.70 27.62
CA HIS A 62 -15.79 0.65 27.30
C HIS A 62 -16.26 -0.26 26.17
N GLN A 63 -17.52 -0.68 26.17
CA GLN A 63 -18.07 -1.59 25.16
C GLN A 63 -18.04 -0.96 23.76
N TYR A 64 -18.56 0.25 23.61
CA TYR A 64 -18.55 0.97 22.34
C TYR A 64 -17.13 1.27 21.85
N LEU A 65 -16.25 1.70 22.76
CA LEU A 65 -14.88 2.00 22.39
C LEU A 65 -14.11 0.74 21.99
N ARG A 66 -14.39 -0.39 22.64
CA ARG A 66 -13.82 -1.69 22.27
C ARG A 66 -14.22 -2.08 20.85
N THR A 67 -15.52 -2.04 20.51
CA THR A 67 -16.01 -2.35 19.17
C THR A 67 -15.42 -1.39 18.13
N LEU A 68 -15.36 -0.09 18.44
CA LEU A 68 -14.74 0.90 17.57
C LEU A 68 -13.25 0.60 17.33
N CYS A 69 -12.52 0.23 18.37
CA CYS A 69 -11.12 -0.17 18.26
C CYS A 69 -10.95 -1.44 17.43
N GLU A 70 -11.83 -2.43 17.58
CA GLU A 70 -11.85 -3.65 16.76
C GLU A 70 -12.07 -3.30 15.28
N HIS A 71 -13.06 -2.45 14.96
CA HIS A 71 -13.30 -1.98 13.59
C HIS A 71 -12.11 -1.21 13.01
N ILE A 72 -11.52 -0.30 13.79
CA ILE A 72 -10.33 0.47 13.37
C ILE A 72 -9.16 -0.48 13.08
N THR A 73 -8.90 -1.46 13.93
CA THR A 73 -7.84 -2.44 13.72
C THR A 73 -8.08 -3.23 12.43
N THR A 74 -9.32 -3.64 12.16
CA THR A 74 -9.70 -4.32 10.92
C THR A 74 -9.50 -3.43 9.69
N LEU A 75 -9.95 -2.17 9.73
CA LEU A 75 -9.77 -1.21 8.63
C LEU A 75 -8.29 -0.95 8.34
N ILE A 76 -7.45 -0.87 9.38
CA ILE A 76 -6.00 -0.73 9.24
C ILE A 76 -5.41 -1.95 8.53
N GLN A 77 -5.85 -3.16 8.89
CA GLN A 77 -5.38 -4.40 8.26
C GLN A 77 -5.79 -4.48 6.80
N ILE A 78 -7.07 -4.24 6.50
CA ILE A 78 -7.60 -4.22 5.12
C ILE A 78 -6.81 -3.22 4.27
N ARG A 79 -6.57 -2.01 4.79
CA ARG A 79 -5.77 -1.00 4.09
C ARG A 79 -4.37 -1.51 3.77
N GLN A 80 -3.70 -2.17 4.72
CA GLN A 80 -2.36 -2.72 4.52
C GLN A 80 -2.38 -3.80 3.42
N ASP A 81 -3.33 -4.72 3.48
CA ASP A 81 -3.48 -5.80 2.50
C ASP A 81 -3.77 -5.25 1.09
N MET A 82 -4.59 -4.20 0.98
CA MET A 82 -4.86 -3.53 -0.30
C MET A 82 -3.60 -2.87 -0.89
N ILE A 83 -2.80 -2.19 -0.06
CA ILE A 83 -1.55 -1.58 -0.51
C ILE A 83 -0.56 -2.65 -1.01
N ASP A 84 -0.46 -3.77 -0.30
CA ASP A 84 0.44 -4.85 -0.69
C ASP A 84 -0.02 -5.51 -1.99
N ARG A 85 -1.34 -5.71 -2.18
CA ARG A 85 -1.90 -6.19 -3.46
C ARG A 85 -1.61 -5.24 -4.62
N LEU A 86 -1.76 -3.92 -4.43
CA LEU A 86 -1.44 -2.93 -5.46
C LEU A 86 0.03 -2.98 -5.86
N LYS A 87 0.95 -3.14 -4.89
CA LYS A 87 2.38 -3.30 -5.18
C LYS A 87 2.68 -4.56 -5.98
N HIS A 88 2.03 -5.67 -5.66
CA HIS A 88 2.18 -6.90 -6.43
C HIS A 88 1.64 -6.74 -7.85
N ALA A 89 0.48 -6.10 -8.03
CA ALA A 89 -0.09 -5.84 -9.34
C ALA A 89 0.84 -4.94 -10.18
N ASP A 90 1.37 -3.87 -9.61
CA ASP A 90 2.31 -2.96 -10.29
C ASP A 90 3.58 -3.68 -10.76
N LEU A 91 4.15 -4.55 -9.91
CA LEU A 91 5.29 -5.39 -10.26
C LEU A 91 4.94 -6.37 -11.40
N SER A 92 3.77 -7.02 -11.32
CA SER A 92 3.28 -7.92 -12.36
C SER A 92 3.09 -7.20 -13.70
N PHE A 93 2.43 -6.04 -13.71
CA PHE A 93 2.25 -5.24 -14.93
C PHE A 93 3.58 -4.82 -15.52
N THR A 94 4.52 -4.35 -14.69
CA THR A 94 5.87 -3.97 -15.13
C THR A 94 6.58 -5.14 -15.79
N ASN A 95 6.49 -6.34 -15.20
CA ASN A 95 7.12 -7.54 -15.77
C ASN A 95 6.46 -7.97 -17.08
N THR A 96 5.13 -7.93 -17.16
CA THR A 96 4.39 -8.25 -18.39
C THR A 96 4.73 -7.27 -19.52
N LEU A 97 4.81 -5.96 -19.23
CA LEU A 97 5.20 -4.95 -20.21
C LEU A 97 6.63 -5.15 -20.69
N LYS A 98 7.57 -5.46 -19.80
CA LYS A 98 8.95 -5.79 -20.17
C LYS A 98 9.04 -7.03 -21.07
N ALA A 99 8.31 -8.08 -20.73
CA ALA A 99 8.26 -9.29 -21.56
C ALA A 99 7.68 -9.01 -22.95
N ARG A 100 6.60 -8.23 -23.02
CA ARG A 100 5.98 -7.84 -24.30
C ARG A 100 6.90 -6.95 -25.14
N SER A 101 7.59 -6.00 -24.50
CA SER A 101 8.57 -5.13 -25.15
C SER A 101 9.72 -5.93 -25.79
N ARG A 102 10.25 -6.93 -25.08
CA ARG A 102 11.26 -7.86 -25.62
C ARG A 102 10.72 -8.64 -26.81
N TYR A 103 9.54 -9.24 -26.68
CA TYR A 103 8.92 -10.00 -27.77
C TYR A 103 8.72 -9.16 -29.04
N VAL A 104 8.27 -7.90 -28.90
CA VAL A 104 8.14 -6.98 -30.04
C VAL A 104 9.49 -6.67 -30.67
N GLY A 105 10.53 -6.44 -29.85
CA GLY A 105 11.90 -6.23 -30.33
C GLY A 105 12.43 -7.43 -31.11
N ASP A 106 12.29 -8.63 -30.57
CA ASP A 106 12.72 -9.88 -31.21
C ASP A 106 11.97 -10.10 -32.54
N THR A 107 10.66 -9.87 -32.54
CA THR A 107 9.84 -9.99 -33.76
C THR A 107 10.24 -8.98 -34.82
N SER A 108 10.52 -7.73 -34.44
CA SER A 108 10.99 -6.69 -35.35
C SER A 108 12.36 -7.05 -35.96
N ALA A 109 13.25 -7.64 -35.18
CA ALA A 109 14.56 -8.08 -35.66
C ALA A 109 14.42 -9.21 -36.69
N VAL A 110 13.53 -10.18 -36.44
CA VAL A 110 13.24 -11.26 -37.39
C VAL A 110 12.64 -10.71 -38.69
N ILE A 111 11.65 -9.82 -38.60
CA ILE A 111 11.04 -9.19 -39.79
C ILE A 111 12.09 -8.40 -40.59
N GLY A 112 12.94 -7.63 -39.91
CA GLY A 112 14.05 -6.91 -40.56
C GLY A 112 14.99 -7.84 -41.33
N ALA A 113 15.42 -8.93 -40.70
CA ALA A 113 16.28 -9.93 -41.33
C ALA A 113 15.59 -10.67 -42.50
N MET A 114 14.28 -10.94 -42.40
CA MET A 114 13.52 -11.51 -43.52
C MET A 114 13.41 -10.53 -44.68
N HIS A 115 13.18 -9.25 -44.39
CA HIS A 115 13.11 -8.20 -45.40
C HIS A 115 14.43 -8.01 -46.14
N GLU A 116 15.55 -7.96 -45.42
CA GLU A 116 16.90 -7.88 -46.00
C GLU A 116 17.20 -9.10 -46.90
N LYS A 117 16.83 -10.30 -46.44
CA LYS A 117 16.94 -11.53 -47.25
C LYS A 117 16.07 -11.51 -48.50
N THR A 118 14.88 -10.91 -48.45
CA THR A 118 14.04 -10.76 -49.65
C THR A 118 14.64 -9.75 -50.62
N MET A 119 15.11 -8.59 -50.15
CA MET A 119 15.74 -7.57 -51.00
C MET A 119 16.98 -8.12 -51.71
N THR A 120 17.88 -8.76 -50.97
CA THR A 120 19.09 -9.38 -51.54
C THR A 120 18.79 -10.46 -52.59
N ARG A 121 17.71 -11.24 -52.41
CA ARG A 121 17.26 -12.20 -53.45
C ARG A 121 16.75 -11.50 -54.70
N PHE A 122 15.92 -10.47 -54.56
CA PHE A 122 15.37 -9.75 -55.71
C PHE A 122 16.44 -8.93 -56.46
N GLU A 123 17.41 -8.36 -55.77
CA GLU A 123 18.55 -7.68 -56.41
C GLU A 123 19.43 -8.68 -57.18
N GLY A 124 19.74 -9.84 -56.60
CA GLY A 124 20.53 -10.88 -57.27
C GLY A 124 19.83 -11.55 -58.46
N ASP A 125 18.49 -11.58 -58.48
CA ASP A 125 17.71 -12.09 -59.61
C ASP A 125 17.59 -11.08 -60.77
N MET A 126 17.77 -9.76 -60.53
CA MET A 126 17.74 -8.73 -61.59
C MET A 126 19.08 -8.57 -62.35
N ASP A 127 20.21 -8.93 -61.74
CA ASP A 127 21.54 -8.85 -62.37
C ASP A 127 21.81 -9.97 -63.40
N MET A 128 20.81 -10.80 -63.72
CA MET A 128 20.94 -12.00 -64.57
C MET A 128 20.34 -11.86 -65.98
N ASP A 129 19.78 -10.70 -66.34
CA ASP A 129 19.05 -10.48 -67.62
C ASP A 129 19.71 -9.46 -68.58
N ASP A 130 21.02 -9.19 -68.45
CA ASP A 130 21.79 -8.42 -69.44
C ASP A 130 22.69 -9.35 -70.30
N GLU A 131 22.11 -9.99 -71.31
CA GLU A 131 22.79 -10.57 -72.49
C GLU A 131 22.50 -9.77 -73.77
#